data_AF-A0A355YDD7-F1
#
_entry.id   AF-A0A355YDD7-F1
#
_cell.length_a   1.000
_cell.length_b   1.000
_cell.length_c   1.000
_cell.angle_alpha   90.00
_cell.angle_beta   90.00
_cell.angle_gamma   90.00
#
_symmetry.space_group_name_H-M   'P 1'
#
loop_
_entity.id
_entity.type
_entity.pdbx_description
1 polymer ?
#
loop_
_entity_poly.entity_id
_entity_poly.type
_entity_poly.pdbx_seq_one_letter_code
_entity_poly.pdbx_strand_id
1 'polypeptide(L)' 'KAFLDALRAQGRLHLTGGFGDGSGGAYVLCNVDDLEQARAIVATDPLALQDCSELSVHEWNTR' A
#
# COMPACT_ATOMS: atom_id res chain seq x y z
N LYS A 1 -10.13 3.96 1.84
CA LYS A 1 -10.77 3.66 0.54
C LYS A 1 -10.33 4.63 -0.55
N ALA A 2 -10.53 5.94 -0.38
CA ALA A 2 -10.10 6.97 -1.34
C ALA A 2 -8.61 6.88 -1.77
N PHE A 3 -7.71 6.57 -0.83
CA PHE A 3 -6.28 6.36 -1.11
C PHE A 3 -6.03 5.22 -2.12
N LEU A 4 -6.61 4.04 -1.88
CA LEU A 4 -6.49 2.89 -2.78
C LEU A 4 -7.15 3.14 -4.14
N ASP A 5 -8.26 3.87 -4.15
CA ASP A 5 -8.93 4.25 -5.40
C ASP A 5 -8.06 5.20 -6.23
N ALA A 6 -7.34 6.14 -5.59
CA ALA A 6 -6.38 7.01 -6.25
C ALA A 6 -5.19 6.23 -6.82
N LEU A 7 -4.63 5.27 -6.06
CA LEU A 7 -3.56 4.39 -6.55
C LEU A 7 -4.01 3.54 -7.74
N ARG A 8 -5.26 3.05 -7.72
CA ARG A 8 -5.85 2.33 -8.84
C ARG A 8 -6.01 3.21 -10.07
N ALA A 9 -6.48 4.45 -9.90
CA ALA A 9 -6.60 5.41 -10.99
C ALA A 9 -5.24 5.80 -11.61
N GLN A 10 -4.17 5.81 -10.80
CA GLN A 10 -2.80 6.05 -11.24
C GLN A 10 -2.14 4.81 -11.87
N GLY A 11 -2.82 3.65 -11.91
CA GLY A 11 -2.24 2.40 -12.41
C GLY A 11 -1.11 1.86 -11.52
N ARG A 12 -1.08 2.26 -10.24
CA ARG A 12 -0.07 1.88 -9.25
C ARG A 12 -0.54 0.82 -8.25
N LEU A 13 -1.79 0.37 -8.35
CA LEU A 13 -2.36 -0.67 -7.48
C LEU A 13 -2.56 -1.96 -8.25
N HIS A 14 -1.81 -3.00 -7.87
CA HIS A 14 -1.96 -4.34 -8.44
C HIS A 14 -3.05 -5.15 -7.74
N LEU A 15 -2.96 -5.25 -6.40
CA LEU A 15 -3.88 -6.04 -5.57
C LEU A 15 -4.14 -5.33 -4.24
N THR A 16 -5.30 -5.58 -3.65
CA THR A 16 -5.64 -5.15 -2.29
C THR A 16 -6.66 -6.10 -1.69
N GLY A 17 -6.56 -6.36 -0.39
CA GLY A 17 -7.48 -7.21 0.34
C GLY A 17 -7.30 -7.11 1.84
N GLY A 18 -8.36 -7.44 2.59
CA GLY A 18 -8.29 -7.62 4.03
C GLY A 18 -7.67 -8.97 4.40
N PHE A 19 -7.07 -9.07 5.57
CA PHE A 19 -6.67 -10.34 6.14
C PHE A 19 -7.92 -11.10 6.60
N GLY A 20 -7.92 -12.43 6.43
CA GLY A 20 -9.09 -13.27 6.73
C GLY A 20 -9.48 -13.31 8.22
N ASP A 21 -8.57 -12.90 9.10
CA ASP A 21 -8.77 -12.77 10.54
C ASP A 21 -9.29 -11.38 10.96
N GLY A 22 -9.42 -10.43 10.03
CA GLY A 22 -9.89 -9.07 10.30
C GLY A 22 -8.87 -8.18 11.03
N SER A 23 -7.64 -8.63 11.21
CA SER A 23 -6.58 -7.85 11.89
C SER A 23 -6.13 -6.63 11.07
N GLY A 24 -6.44 -6.59 9.78
CA GLY A 24 -6.08 -5.51 8.89
C GLY A 24 -6.20 -5.90 7.42
N GLY A 25 -5.28 -5.41 6.60
CA GLY A 25 -5.20 -5.76 5.19
C GLY A 25 -3.85 -5.43 4.58
N ALA A 26 -3.68 -5.82 3.32
CA ALA A 26 -2.49 -5.56 2.53
C ALA A 26 -2.87 -5.03 1.14
N TYR A 27 -1.93 -4.32 0.54
CA TYR A 27 -1.99 -3.92 -0.86
C TYR A 27 -0.62 -4.06 -1.51
N VAL A 28 -0.64 -4.34 -2.81
CA VAL A 28 0.55 -4.51 -3.63
C VAL A 28 0.62 -3.32 -4.58
N LEU A 29 1.67 -2.51 -4.41
CA LEU A 29 2.00 -1.45 -5.35
C LEU A 29 2.71 -2.02 -6.57
N CYS A 30 2.43 -1.46 -7.74
CA CYS A 30 3.13 -1.76 -8.99
C CYS A 30 3.50 -0.46 -9.71
N ASN A 31 4.36 -0.53 -10.72
CA ASN A 31 4.86 0.64 -11.45
C ASN A 31 5.48 1.68 -10.51
N VAL A 32 6.27 1.18 -9.56
CA VAL A 32 7.06 1.97 -8.61
C VAL A 32 8.53 1.74 -8.95
N ASP A 33 9.31 2.81 -9.00
CA ASP A 33 10.70 2.76 -9.45
C ASP A 33 11.62 2.09 -8.42
N ASP A 34 11.37 2.32 -7.13
CA ASP A 34 12.20 1.83 -6.03
C ASP A 34 11.42 1.74 -4.69
N LEU A 35 12.06 1.14 -3.68
CA LEU A 35 11.50 0.99 -2.34
C LEU A 35 11.27 2.33 -1.62
N GLU A 36 12.05 3.36 -1.92
CA GLU A 36 11.90 4.68 -1.31
C GLU A 36 10.63 5.37 -1.81
N GLN A 37 10.36 5.30 -3.11
CA GLN A 37 9.13 5.77 -3.73
C GLN A 37 7.92 5.00 -3.18
N ALA A 38 8.02 3.68 -2.99
CA ALA A 38 6.97 2.89 -2.34
C ALA A 38 6.68 3.39 -0.91
N ARG A 39 7.73 3.66 -0.12
CA ARG A 39 7.60 4.20 1.24
C ARG A 39 6.99 5.60 1.25
N ALA A 40 7.37 6.47 0.31
CA ALA A 40 6.80 7.81 0.18
C ALA A 40 5.29 7.75 -0.13
N ILE A 41 4.86 6.83 -1.00
CA ILE A 41 3.45 6.60 -1.29
C ILE A 41 2.72 6.13 -0.03
N VAL A 42 3.25 5.12 0.67
CA VAL A 42 2.64 4.57 1.89
C VAL A 42 2.59 5.60 3.01
N ALA A 43 3.56 6.51 3.10
CA ALA A 43 3.58 7.60 4.09
C ALA A 43 2.44 8.61 3.89
N THR A 44 1.84 8.66 2.70
CA THR A 44 0.64 9.48 2.43
C THR A 44 -0.68 8.75 2.73
N ASP A 45 -0.62 7.47 3.11
CA ASP A 45 -1.81 6.71 3.50
C ASP A 45 -2.41 7.35 4.76
N PRO A 46 -3.72 7.66 4.77
CA PRO A 46 -4.41 8.11 5.98
C PRO A 46 -4.19 7.20 7.20
N LEU A 47 -3.97 5.90 6.99
CA LEU A 47 -3.64 4.96 8.07
C LEU A 47 -2.25 5.22 8.67
N ALA A 48 -1.27 5.60 7.85
CA ALA A 48 0.06 6.01 8.31
C ALA A 48 -0.01 7.33 9.08
N LEU A 49 -0.80 8.27 8.58
CA LEU A 49 -0.93 9.60 9.16
C LEU A 49 -1.70 9.62 10.48
N GLN A 50 -2.57 8.63 10.71
CA GLN A 50 -3.39 8.55 11.92
C GLN A 50 -2.70 7.77 13.06
N ASP A 51 -1.48 7.25 12.85
CA ASP A 51 -0.74 6.39 13.81
C ASP A 51 -1.57 5.20 14.33
N CYS A 52 -2.66 4.86 13.64
CA CYS A 52 -3.58 3.81 14.07
C CYS A 52 -3.08 2.41 13.71
N SER A 53 -2.03 2.29 12.88
CA SER A 53 -1.54 0.99 12.40
C SER A 53 -0.06 1.07 12.00
N GLU A 54 0.70 0.05 12.39
CA GLU A 54 2.08 -0.14 11.94
C GLU A 54 2.08 -0.58 10.46
N LEU A 55 2.61 0.26 9.57
CA LEU A 55 2.67 -0.01 8.14
C LEU A 55 4.08 -0.46 7.75
N SER A 56 4.22 -1.74 7.44
CA SER A 56 5.46 -2.33 6.96
C SER A 56 5.50 -2.39 5.44
N VAL A 57 6.50 -1.74 4.84
CA VAL A 57 6.73 -1.73 3.38
C VAL A 57 7.90 -2.64 3.04
N HIS A 58 7.64 -3.63 2.18
CA HIS A 58 8.63 -4.58 1.70
C HIS A 58 8.63 -4.61 0.16
N GLU A 59 9.83 -4.63 -0.42
CA GLU A 59 9.99 -4.91 -1.84
C GLU A 59 9.69 -6.39 -2.11
N TRP A 60 8.95 -6.65 -3.19
CA TRP A 60 8.58 -8.01 -3.57
C TRP A 60 9.07 -8.35 -4.96
N ASN A 61 10.11 -9.19 -5.03
CA ASN A 61 10.60 -9.78 -6.27
C ASN A 61 9.69 -10.94 -6.70
N THR A 62 8.87 -10.72 -7.71
CA THR A 62 8.01 -11.75 -8.34
C THR A 62 8.74 -12.43 -9.50
N ARG A 63 8.38 -13.68 -9.82
CA ARG A 63 8.91 -14.47 -10.95
C ARG A 63 7.80 -14.91 -11.88
#